data_AF-A0A2N9P0U1-F1
#
_entry.id   AF-A0A2N9P0U1-F1
#
_cell.length_a   1.000
_cell.length_b   1.000
_cell.length_c   1.000
_cell.angle_alpha   90.00
_cell.angle_beta   90.00
_cell.angle_gamma   90.00
#
_symmetry.space_group_name_H-M   'P 1'
#
loop_
_entity.id
_entity.type
_entity.pdbx_description
1 polymer ?
#
loop_
_entity_poly.entity_id
_entity_poly.type
_entity_poly.pdbx_seq_one_letter_code
_entity_poly.pdbx_strand_id
1 'polypeptide(L)' 'MPPSGDSLLKSRVFPGLWLDPIALLRGDMKTVLMVVRRGLESPEHGIFAAS' A
#
# COMPACT_ATOMS: atom_id res chain seq x y z
N MET A 1 -17.76 -16.10 -1.90
CA MET A 1 -17.27 -14.90 -1.19
C MET A 1 -16.46 -14.08 -2.18
N PRO A 2 -16.74 -12.79 -2.38
CA PRO A 2 -15.80 -11.92 -3.08
C PRO A 2 -14.50 -11.87 -2.25
N PRO A 3 -13.31 -11.86 -2.87
CA PRO A 3 -12.08 -11.74 -2.11
C PRO A 3 -12.13 -10.44 -1.32
N SER A 4 -12.11 -10.56 0.01
CA SER A 4 -11.86 -9.44 0.92
C SER A 4 -10.67 -8.66 0.36
N GLY A 5 -10.76 -7.33 0.32
CA GLY A 5 -9.83 -6.41 -0.35
C GLY A 5 -8.40 -6.35 0.22
N ASP A 6 -7.82 -7.49 0.60
CA ASP A 6 -6.47 -7.65 1.13
C ASP A 6 -5.43 -7.94 0.02
N SER A 7 -5.79 -7.80 -1.26
CA SER A 7 -4.83 -7.94 -2.37
C SER A 7 -4.00 -6.67 -2.57
N LEU A 8 -3.53 -6.05 -1.48
CA LEU A 8 -2.61 -4.92 -1.56
C LEU A 8 -1.25 -5.42 -2.05
N LEU A 9 -0.74 -4.82 -3.11
CA LEU A 9 0.62 -5.04 -3.59
C LEU A 9 1.59 -4.35 -2.64
N LYS A 10 2.45 -5.12 -1.97
CA LYS A 10 3.50 -4.60 -1.09
C LYS A 10 4.84 -4.60 -1.82
N SER A 11 5.53 -3.47 -1.80
CA SER A 11 6.87 -3.37 -2.38
C SER A 11 7.89 -4.16 -1.55
N ARG A 12 8.71 -4.97 -2.22
CA ARG A 12 9.81 -5.72 -1.60
C ARG A 12 11.08 -4.89 -1.43
N VAL A 13 11.22 -3.82 -2.22
CA VAL A 13 12.41 -2.93 -2.22
C VAL A 13 12.18 -1.66 -1.43
N PHE A 14 10.92 -1.29 -1.20
CA PHE A 14 10.52 -0.11 -0.42
C PHE A 14 9.52 -0.55 0.65
N PRO A 15 9.99 -1.05 1.80
CA PRO A 15 9.12 -1.47 2.90
C PRO A 15 8.15 -0.33 3.29
N GLY A 16 6.87 -0.68 3.41
CA GLY A 16 5.79 0.28 3.64
C GLY A 16 5.20 0.95 2.39
N LEU A 17 5.74 0.74 1.19
CA LEU A 17 4.99 1.13 -0.02
C LEU A 17 3.98 0.05 -0.38
N TRP A 18 2.70 0.34 -0.15
CA TRP A 18 1.58 -0.54 -0.49
C TRP A 18 0.68 0.12 -1.54
N LEU A 19 0.10 -0.68 -2.43
CA LEU A 19 -0.78 -0.22 -3.50
C LEU A 19 -2.02 -1.12 -3.60
N ASP A 20 -3.19 -0.53 -3.84
CA ASP A 20 -4.38 -1.30 -4.22
C ASP A 20 -4.41 -1.46 -5.75
N PRO A 21 -4.22 -2.68 -6.28
CA PRO A 21 -4.16 -2.90 -7.72
C PRO A 21 -5.49 -2.61 -8.44
N ILE A 22 -6.62 -2.81 -7.76
CA ILE A 22 -7.95 -2.55 -8.34
C ILE A 22 -8.19 -1.05 -8.43
N ALA A 23 -7.86 -0.30 -7.38
CA ALA A 23 -7.94 1.15 -7.39
C ALA A 23 -6.99 1.76 -8.42
N LEU A 24 -5.78 1.21 -8.56
CA LEU A 24 -4.78 1.68 -9.53
C LEU A 24 -5.29 1.49 -10.97
N LEU A 25 -5.83 0.31 -11.30
CA LEU A 25 -6.41 0.02 -12.61
C LEU A 25 -7.66 0.87 -12.92
N ARG A 26 -8.42 1.24 -11.89
CA ARG A 26 -9.61 2.11 -12.02
C ARG A 26 -9.29 3.60 -12.05
N GLY A 27 -8.04 4.00 -11.80
CA GLY A 27 -7.66 5.41 -11.67
C GLY A 27 -8.16 6.07 -10.39
N ASP A 28 -8.58 5.29 -9.38
CA ASP A 28 -9.03 5.80 -8.09
C ASP A 28 -7.84 6.18 -7.21
N MET A 29 -7.27 7.35 -7.50
CA MET A 29 -6.11 7.86 -6.78
C MET A 29 -6.40 8.15 -5.31
N LYS A 30 -7.66 8.39 -4.92
CA LYS A 30 -8.02 8.60 -3.51
C LYS A 30 -7.78 7.33 -2.71
N THR A 31 -8.26 6.19 -3.21
CA THR A 31 -8.04 4.89 -2.58
C THR A 31 -6.56 4.48 -2.64
N VAL A 32 -5.88 4.70 -3.76
CA VAL A 32 -4.44 4.43 -3.88
C VAL A 32 -3.65 5.22 -2.82
N LEU A 33 -3.87 6.53 -2.70
CA LEU A 33 -3.16 7.37 -1.74
C LEU A 33 -3.47 7.01 -0.29
N MET A 34 -4.71 6.61 0.02
CA MET A 34 -5.09 6.12 1.35
C MET A 34 -4.29 4.87 1.71
N VAL A 35 -4.15 3.93 0.78
CA VAL A 35 -3.39 2.70 0.98
C VAL A 35 -1.89 2.98 1.12
N VAL A 36 -1.34 3.88 0.31
CA VAL A 36 0.06 4.29 0.44
C VAL A 36 0.31 4.89 1.83
N ARG A 37 -0.54 5.81 2.30
CA ARG A 37 -0.43 6.41 3.64
C ARG A 37 -0.44 5.35 4.74
N ARG A 38 -1.36 4.38 4.65
CA ARG A 38 -1.41 3.26 5.60
C ARG A 38 -0.11 2.45 5.64
N GLY A 39 0.51 2.26 4.48
CA GLY A 39 1.80 1.57 4.39
C GLY A 39 2.96 2.41 4.95
N LEU A 40 2.98 3.72 4.70
CA LEU A 40 4.01 4.63 5.22
C LEU A 40 3.93 4.82 6.74
N GLU A 41 2.73 4.70 7.32
CA GLU A 41 2.51 4.69 8.77
C GLU A 41 2.87 3.33 9.40
N SER A 42 3.22 2.32 8.60
CA SER A 42 3.56 1.00 9.12
C SER A 42 4.97 0.99 9.76
N PRO A 43 5.21 0.11 10.75
CA PRO A 43 6.53 -0.04 11.36
C PRO A 43 7.63 -0.40 10.35
N GLU A 44 7.28 -1.11 9.28
CA GLU A 44 8.19 -1.52 8.21
C GLU A 44 8.82 -0.30 7.54
N HIS A 45 8.00 0.74 7.28
CA HIS A 45 8.49 1.99 6.72
C HIS A 45 9.35 2.76 7.72
N GLY A 46 8.92 2.82 8.98
CA GLY A 46 9.66 3.50 10.04
C GLY A 46 11.08 2.95 10.22
N ILE A 47 11.23 1.62 10.14
CA ILE A 47 12.54 0.96 10.17
C ILE A 47 13.36 1.31 8.92
N PHE A 48 12.75 1.27 7.74
CA PHE A 48 13.42 1.61 6.48
C PHE A 48 13.90 3.07 6.44
N ALA A 49 13.10 4.02 6.94
CA ALA A 49 13.43 5.44 6.96
C ALA A 49 14.51 5.83 8.00
N ALA A 50 14.71 4.98 9.02
CA ALA A 50 15.75 5.17 10.04
C ALA A 50 17.10 4.52 9.68
N SER A 51 17.16 3.83 8.54
CA SER A 51 18.36 3.16 8.00
C SER A 51 19.17 4.10 7.11
#